data_AF-A0AAW1JD71-F1
#
_entry.id   AF-A0AAW1JD71-F1
#
_cell.length_a   1.000
_cell.length_b   1.000
_cell.length_c   1.000
_cell.angle_alpha   90.00
_cell.angle_beta   90.00
_cell.angle_gamma   90.00
#
_symmetry.space_group_name_H-M   'P 1'
#
loop_
_entity.id
_entity.type
_entity.pdbx_description
1 polymer ?
#
loop_
_entity_poly.entity_id
_entity_poly.type
_entity_poly.pdbx_seq_one_letter_code
_entity_poly.pdbx_strand_id
1 'polypeptide(L)'
;MSKSLYQPKYELLNEIMSNVKEATYFPYKENEDILDPEEAQLNSIFIFDDVACDKQDKIRAYFSMGRHKAVDCFYLCQSYARIPKHLIRDNANLIVLFKQDDLNLRHVYDDHVGVDMSLETFKQMCSEYWKDKYGFLTIDRDSDIDKARYRKNADCFICI
;
A
#
# COMPACT_ATOMS: atom_id res chain seq x y z
N MET A 1 -20.76 -0.68 2.78
CA MET A 1 -20.14 0.53 3.39
C MET A 1 -20.24 1.65 2.37
N SER A 2 -20.65 2.85 2.79
CA SER A 2 -20.95 3.97 1.90
C SER A 2 -19.66 4.49 1.25
N LYS A 3 -19.45 4.16 -0.03
CA LYS A 3 -18.40 4.68 -0.95
C LYS A 3 -18.58 6.18 -1.28
N SER A 4 -18.87 6.97 -0.26
CA SER A 4 -19.25 8.35 -0.44
C SER A 4 -18.02 9.22 -0.30
N LEU A 5 -17.61 9.85 -1.40
CA LEU A 5 -16.66 10.99 -1.40
C LEU A 5 -17.14 12.17 -0.51
N TYR A 6 -18.38 12.11 -0.01
CA TYR A 6 -18.96 13.09 0.91
C TYR A 6 -18.68 12.76 2.39
N GLN A 7 -17.75 11.86 2.69
CA GLN A 7 -17.26 11.72 4.06
C GLN A 7 -16.38 12.93 4.41
N PRO A 8 -16.44 13.48 5.64
CA PRO A 8 -15.70 14.69 6.01
C PRO A 8 -14.19 14.64 5.72
N LYS A 9 -13.58 13.46 5.80
CA LYS A 9 -12.16 13.26 5.48
C LYS A 9 -11.83 13.49 3.99
N TYR A 10 -12.72 13.11 3.08
CA TYR A 10 -12.50 13.30 1.64
C TYR A 10 -12.89 14.72 1.21
N GLU A 11 -13.85 15.34 1.89
CA GLU A 11 -14.15 16.77 1.71
C GLU A 11 -12.95 17.63 2.11
N LEU A 12 -12.35 17.34 3.28
CA LEU A 12 -11.13 17.99 3.72
C LEU A 12 -9.96 17.72 2.77
N LEU A 13 -9.79 16.48 2.29
CA LEU A 13 -8.77 16.15 1.29
C LEU A 13 -8.96 16.99 0.02
N ASN A 14 -10.19 17.10 -0.48
CA ASN A 14 -10.50 17.88 -1.67
C ASN A 14 -10.22 19.37 -1.46
N GLU A 15 -10.56 19.92 -0.29
CA GLU A 15 -10.22 21.30 0.08
C GLU A 15 -8.70 21.52 0.09
N ILE A 16 -7.94 20.64 0.76
CA ILE A 16 -6.48 20.73 0.82
C ILE A 16 -5.89 20.66 -0.60
N MET A 17 -6.31 19.68 -1.40
CA MET A 17 -5.79 19.49 -2.76
C MET A 17 -6.16 20.65 -3.69
N SER A 18 -7.33 21.27 -3.52
CA SER A 18 -7.71 22.45 -4.31
C SER A 18 -6.79 23.67 -4.10
N ASN A 19 -6.07 23.70 -2.98
CA ASN A 19 -5.10 24.75 -2.66
C ASN A 19 -3.67 24.44 -3.13
N VAL A 20 -3.40 23.22 -3.62
CA VAL A 20 -2.11 22.82 -4.20
C VAL A 20 -2.13 23.11 -5.70
N LYS A 21 -1.38 24.12 -6.15
CA LYS A 21 -1.42 24.57 -7.56
C LYS A 21 -0.65 23.64 -8.50
N GLU A 22 0.31 22.92 -7.94
CA GLU A 22 1.26 22.06 -8.65
C GLU A 22 0.73 20.65 -8.87
N ALA A 23 -0.39 20.28 -8.24
CA ALA A 23 -0.98 18.95 -8.32
C ALA A 23 -2.46 19.03 -8.67
N THR A 24 -2.90 18.17 -9.58
CA THR A 24 -4.33 17.99 -9.89
C THR A 24 -4.86 16.78 -9.13
N TYR A 25 -6.03 16.93 -8.50
CA TYR A 25 -6.69 15.86 -7.77
C TYR A 25 -7.93 15.36 -8.51
N PHE A 26 -8.00 14.05 -8.74
CA PHE A 26 -9.10 13.38 -9.43
C PHE A 26 -9.75 12.34 -8.50
N PRO A 27 -10.91 12.64 -7.89
CA PRO A 27 -11.60 11.67 -7.06
C PRO A 27 -12.48 10.75 -7.93
N TYR A 28 -12.28 9.43 -7.79
CA TYR A 28 -13.09 8.40 -8.44
C TYR A 28 -14.03 7.76 -7.41
N LYS A 29 -15.29 7.52 -7.81
CA LYS A 29 -16.29 6.88 -6.94
C LYS A 29 -16.34 5.37 -7.14
N GLU A 30 -16.35 4.95 -8.40
CA GLU A 30 -16.41 3.54 -8.78
C GLU A 30 -15.17 3.14 -9.56
N ASN A 31 -14.86 1.85 -9.51
CA ASN A 31 -13.68 1.29 -10.18
C ASN A 31 -13.82 1.39 -11.71
N GLU A 32 -15.03 1.24 -12.21
CA GLU A 32 -15.37 1.40 -13.62
C GLU A 32 -15.00 2.80 -14.17
N ASP A 33 -14.97 3.84 -13.34
CA ASP A 33 -14.62 5.21 -13.75
C ASP A 33 -13.11 5.46 -13.80
N ILE A 34 -12.30 4.57 -13.21
CA ILE A 34 -10.84 4.71 -13.18
C ILE A 34 -10.30 4.51 -14.59
N LEU A 35 -9.42 5.40 -15.06
CA LEU A 35 -8.78 5.27 -16.36
C LEU A 35 -7.95 3.98 -16.45
N ASP A 36 -7.73 3.47 -17.66
CA ASP A 36 -6.75 2.40 -17.83
C ASP A 36 -5.32 2.95 -17.61
N PRO A 37 -4.36 2.12 -17.14
CA PRO A 37 -2.99 2.59 -16.88
C PRO A 37 -2.33 3.22 -18.12
N GLU A 38 -2.71 2.78 -19.32
CA GLU A 38 -2.23 3.33 -20.60
C GLU A 38 -2.76 4.73 -20.89
N GLU A 39 -3.86 5.12 -20.28
CA GLU A 39 -4.51 6.43 -20.42
C GLU A 39 -4.14 7.39 -19.27
N ALA A 40 -3.61 6.86 -18.17
CA ALA A 40 -3.14 7.65 -17.03
C ALA A 40 -2.07 8.68 -17.44
N GLN A 41 -2.06 9.84 -16.78
CA GLN A 41 -1.04 10.87 -17.01
C GLN A 41 0.33 10.40 -16.48
N LEU A 42 1.41 10.81 -17.15
CA LEU A 42 2.78 10.50 -16.70
C LEU A 42 3.04 11.08 -15.30
N ASN A 43 3.76 10.36 -14.44
CA ASN A 43 4.10 10.79 -13.07
C ASN A 43 2.87 10.99 -12.17
N SER A 44 1.80 10.24 -12.39
CA SER A 44 0.61 10.25 -11.53
C SER A 44 0.73 9.29 -10.35
N ILE A 45 0.03 9.59 -9.25
CA ILE A 45 -0.12 8.70 -8.11
C ILE A 45 -1.58 8.26 -8.01
N PHE A 46 -1.83 6.96 -8.00
CA PHE A 46 -3.16 6.37 -7.79
C PHE A 46 -3.27 5.80 -6.38
N ILE A 47 -4.33 6.17 -5.65
CA ILE A 47 -4.58 5.68 -4.29
C ILE A 47 -5.91 4.93 -4.26
N PHE A 48 -5.83 3.63 -4.03
CA PHE A 48 -6.96 2.73 -3.93
C PHE A 48 -7.34 2.52 -2.45
N ASP A 49 -8.30 3.29 -1.96
CA ASP A 49 -8.71 3.28 -0.54
C ASP A 49 -9.93 2.38 -0.28
N ASP A 50 -9.74 1.34 0.55
CA ASP A 50 -10.78 0.37 0.97
C ASP A 50 -11.59 -0.26 -0.18
N VAL A 51 -10.95 -0.49 -1.32
CA VAL A 51 -11.58 -1.08 -2.52
C VAL A 51 -11.55 -2.61 -2.54
N ALA A 52 -11.29 -3.26 -1.39
CA ALA A 52 -11.13 -4.72 -1.33
C ALA A 52 -12.40 -5.52 -1.63
N CYS A 53 -13.57 -4.87 -1.69
CA CYS A 53 -14.82 -5.49 -2.16
C CYS A 53 -15.08 -5.29 -3.66
N ASP A 54 -14.28 -4.47 -4.35
CA ASP A 54 -14.55 -4.08 -5.74
C ASP A 54 -13.94 -5.09 -6.73
N LYS A 55 -14.28 -4.94 -8.01
CA LYS A 55 -13.57 -5.69 -9.08
C LYS A 55 -12.11 -5.27 -9.09
N GLN A 56 -11.20 -6.23 -9.12
CA GLN A 56 -9.77 -5.94 -8.92
C GLN A 56 -8.99 -5.82 -10.23
N ASP A 57 -9.61 -6.03 -11.40
CA ASP A 57 -8.90 -6.17 -12.67
C ASP A 57 -8.15 -4.90 -13.09
N LYS A 58 -8.76 -3.72 -12.94
CA LYS A 58 -8.06 -2.44 -13.18
C LYS A 58 -6.92 -2.21 -12.19
N ILE A 59 -7.15 -2.51 -10.91
CA ILE A 59 -6.12 -2.34 -9.86
C ILE A 59 -4.92 -3.25 -10.16
N ARG A 60 -5.16 -4.50 -10.54
CA ARG A 60 -4.12 -5.44 -11.00
C ARG A 60 -3.34 -4.88 -12.20
N ALA A 61 -4.02 -4.25 -13.15
CA ALA A 61 -3.39 -3.61 -14.29
C ALA A 61 -2.47 -2.46 -13.84
N TYR A 62 -2.89 -1.62 -12.89
CA TYR A 62 -2.04 -0.56 -12.32
C TYR A 62 -0.77 -1.12 -11.66
N PHE A 63 -0.91 -2.13 -10.79
CA PHE A 63 0.24 -2.76 -10.12
C PHE A 63 1.18 -3.51 -11.09
N SER A 64 0.70 -3.90 -12.27
CA SER A 64 1.51 -4.64 -13.25
C SER A 64 2.13 -3.75 -14.35
N MET A 65 1.39 -2.72 -14.80
CA MET A 65 1.70 -1.94 -16.00
C MET A 65 1.94 -0.45 -15.72
N GLY A 66 1.55 0.06 -14.55
CA GLY A 66 1.66 1.50 -14.22
C GLY A 66 3.08 2.06 -14.36
N ARG A 67 4.09 1.24 -14.04
CA ARG A 67 5.52 1.60 -14.16
C ARG A 67 5.93 2.07 -15.56
N HIS A 68 5.26 1.61 -16.63
CA HIS A 68 5.57 2.03 -18.00
C HIS A 68 5.25 3.51 -18.25
N LYS A 69 4.43 4.14 -17.41
CA LYS A 69 4.10 5.57 -17.45
C LYS A 69 4.56 6.31 -16.19
N ALA A 70 5.54 5.77 -15.47
CA ALA A 70 5.99 6.32 -14.18
C ALA A 70 4.80 6.60 -13.23
N VAL A 71 3.81 5.70 -13.22
CA VAL A 71 2.67 5.77 -12.31
C VAL A 71 2.98 4.98 -11.06
N ASP A 72 2.92 5.65 -9.92
CA ASP A 72 2.95 4.99 -8.61
C ASP A 72 1.53 4.67 -8.16
N CYS A 73 1.37 3.56 -7.44
CA CYS A 73 0.07 3.16 -6.91
C CYS A 73 0.15 2.66 -5.47
N PHE A 74 -0.87 3.03 -4.69
CA PHE A 74 -1.02 2.64 -3.30
C PHE A 74 -2.34 1.88 -3.12
N TYR A 75 -2.28 0.78 -2.38
CA TYR A 75 -3.48 0.04 -1.96
C TYR A 75 -3.62 0.16 -0.45
N LEU A 76 -4.66 0.82 0.02
CA LEU A 76 -4.94 0.98 1.43
C LEU A 76 -6.03 -0.01 1.84
N CYS A 77 -5.69 -0.93 2.76
CA CYS A 77 -6.62 -1.94 3.24
C CYS A 77 -6.40 -2.23 4.73
N GLN A 78 -7.48 -2.61 5.41
CA GLN A 78 -7.41 -3.05 6.81
C GLN A 78 -6.91 -4.49 6.96
N SER A 79 -7.16 -5.37 5.98
CA SER A 79 -6.77 -6.78 6.04
C SER A 79 -5.98 -7.16 4.80
N TYR A 80 -4.71 -7.48 5.03
CA TYR A 80 -3.80 -7.96 3.99
C TYR A 80 -4.37 -9.19 3.26
N ALA A 81 -4.99 -10.12 3.98
CA ALA A 81 -5.60 -11.34 3.45
C ALA A 81 -6.70 -11.07 2.39
N ARG A 82 -7.31 -9.89 2.36
CA ARG A 82 -8.34 -9.51 1.39
C ARG A 82 -7.80 -8.97 0.06
N ILE A 83 -6.55 -8.53 0.04
CA ILE A 83 -5.91 -8.01 -1.17
C ILE A 83 -5.64 -9.20 -2.12
N PRO A 84 -5.93 -9.16 -3.42
CA PRO A 84 -5.55 -10.26 -4.31
C PRO A 84 -4.04 -10.51 -4.30
N LYS A 85 -3.61 -11.76 -4.11
CA LYS A 85 -2.19 -12.11 -4.14
C LYS A 85 -1.56 -11.82 -5.50
N HIS A 86 -2.11 -12.48 -6.52
CA HIS A 86 -1.62 -12.35 -7.89
C HIS A 86 -1.81 -10.94 -8.41
N LEU A 87 -0.72 -10.41 -8.97
CA LEU A 87 -0.61 -9.11 -9.64
C LEU A 87 -0.73 -7.87 -8.75
N ILE A 88 -1.11 -8.00 -7.47
CA ILE A 88 -1.12 -6.88 -6.52
C ILE A 88 -0.09 -7.11 -5.42
N ARG A 89 -0.28 -8.07 -4.52
CA ARG A 89 0.71 -8.33 -3.45
C ARG A 89 2.06 -8.74 -4.03
N ASP A 90 2.06 -9.66 -4.99
CA ASP A 90 3.28 -10.16 -5.62
C ASP A 90 4.07 -9.03 -6.32
N ASN A 91 3.39 -7.98 -6.79
CA ASN A 91 3.97 -6.84 -7.51
C ASN A 91 4.23 -5.62 -6.63
N ALA A 92 3.76 -5.59 -5.38
CA ALA A 92 4.02 -4.48 -4.46
C ALA A 92 5.50 -4.47 -4.08
N ASN A 93 6.18 -3.35 -4.28
CA ASN A 93 7.60 -3.19 -3.95
C ASN A 93 7.84 -2.57 -2.57
N LEU A 94 6.90 -1.80 -2.05
CA LEU A 94 6.94 -1.21 -0.72
C LEU A 94 5.69 -1.58 0.07
N ILE A 95 5.87 -2.16 1.25
CA ILE A 95 4.78 -2.59 2.13
C ILE A 95 4.89 -1.83 3.45
N VAL A 96 3.84 -1.08 3.79
CA VAL A 96 3.71 -0.37 5.06
C VAL A 96 2.72 -1.13 5.94
N LEU A 97 3.22 -1.69 7.03
CA LEU A 97 2.50 -2.63 7.89
C LEU A 97 2.24 -2.04 9.27
N PHE A 98 1.05 -1.49 9.44
CA PHE A 98 0.48 -1.18 10.74
C PHE A 98 0.05 -2.46 11.47
N LYS A 99 -0.24 -2.35 12.77
CA LYS A 99 -0.68 -3.47 13.61
C LYS A 99 -1.71 -4.38 12.92
N GLN A 100 -1.31 -5.63 12.72
CA GLN A 100 -2.12 -6.69 12.13
C GLN A 100 -2.44 -7.77 13.16
N ASP A 101 -3.46 -8.57 12.84
CA ASP A 101 -3.68 -9.84 13.53
C ASP A 101 -2.69 -10.92 13.08
N ASP A 102 -2.75 -12.03 13.78
CA ASP A 102 -1.85 -13.16 13.65
C ASP A 102 -1.97 -13.89 12.30
N LEU A 103 -3.14 -13.81 11.65
CA LEU A 103 -3.41 -14.43 10.35
C LEU A 103 -2.80 -13.60 9.22
N ASN A 104 -3.07 -12.29 9.23
CA ASN A 104 -2.50 -11.36 8.26
C ASN A 104 -0.97 -11.33 8.35
N LEU A 105 -0.39 -11.40 9.56
CA LEU A 105 1.06 -11.52 9.76
C LEU A 105 1.65 -12.78 9.09
N ARG A 106 0.98 -13.93 9.20
CA ARG A 106 1.45 -15.15 8.53
C ARG A 106 1.41 -15.00 7.01
N HIS A 107 0.36 -14.40 6.45
CA HIS A 107 0.30 -14.15 5.02
C HIS A 107 1.41 -13.20 4.53
N VAL A 108 1.68 -12.10 5.24
CA VAL A 108 2.80 -11.20 4.90
C VAL A 108 4.12 -11.95 5.00
N TYR A 109 4.29 -12.78 6.02
CA TYR A 109 5.48 -13.59 6.20
C TYR A 109 5.72 -14.54 5.03
N ASP A 110 4.70 -15.32 4.67
CA ASP A 110 4.76 -16.29 3.58
C ASP A 110 4.99 -15.63 2.22
N ASP A 111 4.43 -14.44 2.00
CA ASP A 111 4.53 -13.72 0.73
C ASP A 111 5.87 -12.97 0.58
N HIS A 112 6.46 -12.44 1.66
CA HIS A 112 7.52 -11.43 1.56
C HIS A 112 8.72 -11.58 2.51
N VAL A 113 8.63 -12.35 3.59
CA VAL A 113 9.63 -12.32 4.68
C VAL A 113 10.28 -13.67 4.94
N GLY A 114 9.61 -14.79 4.64
CA GLY A 114 10.01 -16.11 5.12
C GLY A 114 11.38 -16.63 4.65
N VAL A 115 11.99 -15.98 3.66
CA VAL A 115 13.38 -16.25 3.23
C VAL A 115 14.43 -15.46 4.01
N ASP A 116 14.03 -14.38 4.68
CA ASP A 116 14.93 -13.44 5.36
C ASP A 116 15.08 -13.76 6.85
N MET A 117 14.01 -14.20 7.52
CA MET A 117 14.00 -14.48 8.96
C MET A 117 12.92 -15.48 9.35
N SER A 118 12.93 -15.95 10.60
CA SER A 118 11.85 -16.81 11.13
C SER A 118 10.56 -16.04 11.39
N LEU A 119 9.42 -16.73 11.39
CA LEU A 119 8.12 -16.13 11.74
C LEU A 119 8.12 -15.54 13.15
N GLU A 120 8.82 -16.16 14.09
CA GLU A 120 8.94 -15.67 15.47
C GLU A 120 9.69 -14.33 15.52
N THR A 121 10.85 -14.26 14.86
CA THR A 121 11.65 -13.03 14.72
C THR A 121 10.82 -11.92 14.08
N PHE A 122 10.10 -12.23 13.00
CA PHE A 122 9.24 -11.27 12.31
C PHE A 122 8.13 -10.72 13.20
N LYS A 123 7.45 -11.59 13.96
CA LYS A 123 6.40 -11.20 14.91
C LYS A 123 6.94 -10.34 16.05
N GLN A 124 8.12 -10.67 16.58
CA GLN A 124 8.77 -9.89 17.63
C GLN A 124 9.12 -8.49 17.12
N MET A 125 9.71 -8.40 15.93
CA MET A 125 10.03 -7.14 15.27
C MET A 125 8.78 -6.26 15.09
N CYS A 126 7.70 -6.80 14.53
CA CYS A 126 6.43 -6.07 14.39
C CYS A 126 5.89 -5.60 15.74
N SER A 127 5.87 -6.48 16.74
CA SER A 127 5.33 -6.20 18.06
C SER A 127 6.08 -5.07 18.77
N GLU A 128 7.41 -4.99 18.59
CA GLU A 128 8.22 -3.91 19.16
C GLU A 128 7.81 -2.56 18.61
N TYR A 129 7.64 -2.45 17.29
CA TYR A 129 7.37 -1.17 16.64
C TYR A 129 5.93 -0.71 16.79
N TRP A 130 4.99 -1.65 16.92
CA TRP A 130 3.59 -1.32 17.17
C TRP A 130 3.29 -0.92 18.62
N LYS A 131 4.29 -0.88 19.51
CA LYS A 131 4.15 -0.24 20.84
C LYS A 131 3.98 1.26 20.73
N ASP A 132 4.65 1.88 19.75
CA ASP A 132 4.57 3.31 19.51
C ASP A 132 3.23 3.65 18.87
N LYS A 133 2.62 4.76 19.30
CA LYS A 133 1.41 5.26 18.68
C LYS A 133 1.72 5.60 17.21
N TYR A 134 0.97 4.98 16.29
CA TYR A 134 1.20 5.07 14.84
C TYR A 134 2.48 4.41 14.33
N GLY A 135 3.16 3.60 15.15
CA GLY A 135 4.31 2.84 14.69
C GLY A 135 3.92 1.80 13.65
N PHE A 136 4.76 1.66 12.62
CA PHE A 136 4.59 0.66 11.56
C PHE A 136 5.95 0.07 11.15
N LEU A 137 5.89 -1.12 10.56
CA LEU A 137 7.04 -1.71 9.87
C LEU A 137 6.95 -1.37 8.38
N THR A 138 8.06 -0.99 7.77
CA THR A 138 8.17 -0.88 6.32
C THR A 138 9.06 -2.01 5.79
N ILE A 139 8.60 -2.65 4.71
CA ILE A 139 9.33 -3.68 3.96
C ILE A 139 9.52 -3.16 2.53
N ASP A 140 10.76 -2.83 2.18
CA ASP A 140 11.20 -2.42 0.86
C ASP A 140 11.80 -3.61 0.13
N ARG A 141 11.05 -4.15 -0.82
CA ARG A 141 11.41 -5.36 -1.58
C ARG A 141 12.41 -5.11 -2.69
N ASP A 142 12.61 -3.85 -3.08
CA ASP A 142 13.63 -3.49 -4.07
C ASP A 142 15.03 -3.38 -3.41
N SER A 143 15.07 -3.32 -2.07
CA SER A 143 16.29 -3.29 -1.28
C SER A 143 16.78 -4.69 -0.89
N ASP A 144 18.11 -4.86 -0.89
CA ASP A 144 18.75 -6.04 -0.29
C ASP A 144 18.55 -6.05 1.23
N ILE A 145 18.61 -7.24 1.85
CA ILE A 145 18.39 -7.41 3.29
C ILE A 145 19.33 -6.55 4.14
N ASP A 146 20.58 -6.38 3.70
CA ASP A 146 21.62 -5.57 4.32
C ASP A 146 21.57 -4.09 3.91
N LYS A 147 20.64 -3.71 3.03
CA LYS A 147 20.49 -2.36 2.47
C LYS A 147 19.13 -1.74 2.78
N ALA A 148 18.72 -1.80 4.04
CA ALA A 148 17.50 -1.14 4.52
C ALA A 148 16.18 -1.69 3.94
N ARG A 149 16.13 -2.99 3.64
CA ARG A 149 14.89 -3.72 3.33
C ARG A 149 13.84 -3.55 4.43
N TYR A 150 14.24 -3.59 5.69
CA TYR A 150 13.32 -3.44 6.82
C TYR A 150 13.56 -2.11 7.51
N ARG A 151 12.46 -1.41 7.82
CA ARG A 151 12.52 -0.11 8.49
C ARG A 151 11.46 -0.03 9.57
N LYS A 152 11.81 0.56 10.70
CA LYS A 152 10.85 1.10 11.65
C LYS A 152 10.38 2.43 11.11
N ASN A 153 9.07 2.57 10.90
CA ASN A 153 8.48 3.71 10.23
C ASN A 153 9.12 3.93 8.84
N ALA A 154 9.30 5.17 8.40
CA ALA A 154 9.79 5.47 7.05
C ALA A 154 11.33 5.46 6.91
N ASP A 155 12.05 5.79 7.99
CA ASP A 155 13.44 6.28 7.92
C ASP A 155 14.41 5.55 8.87
N CYS A 156 13.94 4.74 9.81
CA CYS A 156 14.81 4.03 10.75
C CYS A 156 15.14 2.62 10.25
N PHE A 157 16.32 2.43 9.68
CA PHE A 157 16.74 1.16 9.08
C PHE A 157 17.05 0.08 10.13
N ILE A 158 16.68 -1.16 9.79
CA ILE A 158 16.87 -2.33 10.64
C ILE A 158 17.90 -3.23 9.96
N CYS A 159 19.00 -3.49 10.64
CA CYS A 159 19.97 -4.50 10.24
C CYS A 159 19.56 -5.85 10.84
N ILE A 160 19.58 -6.89 10.02
CA ILE A 160 19.16 -8.25 10.36
C ILE A 160 20.32 -9.20 10.08
#